data_AF-A0A212PXF3-F1
#
_entry.id   AF-A0A212PXF3-F1
#
_cell.length_a   1.000
_cell.length_b   1.000
_cell.length_c   1.000
_cell.angle_alpha   90.00
_cell.angle_beta   90.00
_cell.angle_gamma   90.00
#
_symmetry.space_group_name_H-M   'P 1'
#
loop_
_entity.id
_entity.type
_entity.pdbx_description
1 polymer ?
#
loop_
_entity_poly.entity_id
_entity_poly.type
_entity_poly.pdbx_seq_one_letter_code
_entity_poly.pdbx_strand_id
1 'polypeptide(L)'
;MEQIFVAFASEPSLEAIRAAIRRGLEALGISLPTGRRIFLQPACPWAHPRFAPHAFTPVALLEALRSLFIDCSIIVGAGSLPGFPARYAMQQAGYGDWARRHRIPLIPLDEVFDGQASRWPDLLRGIDLWIALPRLTGSGFLGFAGAARHHMFLLNPTEHLHAYPRLPEVILQTLQEHPPHLIILDATQVLHRGGELAGEPLTFSVLVMGTHLLTMDLIAARLYGLDPLEVPWIREAVRQGLGPADLSEIRIQGDLSLRDLGRLGEQVIRPDPLPERYPWPPQVRVYRSEAEPLWNIPGALMETLWVLEHGGISLAKAREAAIVIGSVGELHRPRTDTAAAILLGDSARADYRGYSRIVRLPGRHVPVARLLLDLPYVLQVASLRSELGWGFLWASLRAFLQRRLRPRTLREARM
;
A
#
# COMPACT_ATOMS: atom_id res chain seq x y z
N MET A 1 25.84 -14.25 -2.09
CA MET A 1 25.65 -13.12 -1.15
C MET A 1 24.80 -12.09 -1.87
N GLU A 2 23.61 -11.82 -1.36
CA GLU A 2 22.70 -10.81 -1.93
C GLU A 2 23.35 -9.43 -1.86
N GLN A 3 23.08 -8.60 -2.86
CA GLN A 3 23.69 -7.26 -2.97
C GLN A 3 22.61 -6.20 -3.01
N ILE A 4 22.85 -5.11 -2.29
CA ILE A 4 22.03 -3.90 -2.37
C ILE A 4 22.94 -2.70 -2.58
N PHE A 5 22.39 -1.68 -3.22
CA PHE A 5 23.02 -0.37 -3.31
C PHE A 5 22.16 0.67 -2.61
N VAL A 6 22.78 1.46 -1.74
CA VAL A 6 22.12 2.53 -1.01
C VAL A 6 22.70 3.86 -1.45
N ALA A 7 21.86 4.72 -2.02
CA ALA A 7 22.25 6.05 -2.44
C ALA A 7 21.66 7.10 -1.50
N PHE A 8 22.49 8.10 -1.15
CA PHE A 8 22.04 9.30 -0.48
C PHE A 8 21.96 10.45 -1.49
N ALA A 9 20.75 10.95 -1.76
CA ALA A 9 20.47 12.05 -2.66
C ALA A 9 20.24 13.35 -1.85
N SER A 10 21.33 13.93 -1.35
CA SER A 10 21.33 15.08 -0.41
C SER A 10 20.38 16.22 -0.80
N GLU A 11 20.29 16.50 -2.11
CA GLU A 11 19.25 17.34 -2.70
C GLU A 11 18.48 16.47 -3.71
N PRO A 12 17.16 16.26 -3.56
CA PRO A 12 16.36 15.44 -4.47
C PRO A 12 16.08 16.18 -5.79
N SER A 13 17.12 16.73 -6.42
CA SER A 13 17.06 17.22 -7.78
C SER A 13 16.96 16.04 -8.74
N LEU A 14 16.39 16.29 -9.92
CA LEU A 14 16.31 15.29 -10.99
C LEU A 14 17.69 14.69 -11.30
N GLU A 15 18.74 15.52 -11.32
CA GLU A 15 20.11 15.10 -11.60
C GLU A 15 20.67 14.19 -10.51
N ALA A 16 20.45 14.54 -9.25
CA ALA A 16 20.93 13.75 -8.12
C ALA A 16 20.26 12.36 -8.08
N ILE A 17 18.93 12.31 -8.27
CA ILE A 17 18.18 11.06 -8.35
C ILE A 17 18.68 10.21 -9.54
N ARG A 18 18.86 10.84 -10.71
CA ARG A 18 19.38 10.18 -11.91
C ARG A 18 20.77 9.60 -11.69
N ALA A 19 21.68 10.38 -11.12
CA ALA A 19 23.04 9.95 -10.82
C ALA A 19 23.08 8.81 -9.79
N ALA A 20 22.25 8.90 -8.75
CA ALA A 20 22.08 7.85 -7.74
C ALA A 20 21.65 6.52 -8.38
N ILE A 21 20.62 6.54 -9.23
CA ILE A 21 20.13 5.35 -9.93
C ILE A 21 21.22 4.78 -10.84
N ARG A 22 21.93 5.62 -11.61
CA ARG A 22 23.00 5.15 -12.51
C ARG A 22 24.11 4.41 -11.74
N ARG A 23 24.60 4.97 -10.64
CA ARG A 23 25.61 4.30 -9.79
C ARG A 23 25.08 2.98 -9.21
N GLY A 24 23.82 2.94 -8.82
CA GLY A 24 23.19 1.72 -8.33
C GLY A 24 23.10 0.62 -9.37
N LEU A 25 22.71 0.97 -10.60
CA LEU A 25 22.69 0.03 -11.73
C LEU A 25 24.09 -0.52 -12.04
N GLU A 26 25.11 0.36 -12.09
CA GLU A 26 26.51 -0.03 -12.30
C GLU A 26 26.99 -0.98 -11.19
N ALA A 27 26.73 -0.63 -9.92
CA ALA A 27 27.16 -1.43 -8.77
C ALA A 27 26.45 -2.79 -8.65
N LEU A 28 25.21 -2.89 -9.14
CA LEU A 28 24.44 -4.14 -9.20
C LEU A 28 24.71 -4.94 -10.49
N GLY A 29 25.57 -4.45 -11.39
CA GLY A 29 25.85 -5.09 -12.67
C GLY A 29 24.67 -5.12 -13.64
N ILE A 30 23.67 -4.26 -13.43
CA ILE A 30 22.48 -4.17 -14.26
C ILE A 30 22.80 -3.28 -15.45
N SER A 31 23.02 -3.91 -16.60
CA SER A 31 23.30 -3.19 -17.85
C SER A 31 22.03 -2.51 -18.36
N LEU A 32 22.13 -1.21 -18.66
CA LEU A 32 21.07 -0.42 -19.29
C LEU A 32 20.80 -0.98 -20.70
N PRO A 33 19.60 -1.48 -20.99
CA PRO A 33 19.34 -2.03 -22.31
C PRO A 33 19.06 -0.91 -23.32
N THR A 34 19.56 -1.03 -24.55
CA THR A 34 19.17 -0.17 -25.68
C THR A 34 18.01 -0.81 -26.45
N GLY A 35 17.00 -0.03 -26.84
CA GLY A 35 15.92 -0.50 -27.71
C GLY A 35 14.96 -1.53 -27.11
N ARG A 36 14.95 -1.68 -25.78
CA ARG A 36 14.12 -2.64 -25.05
C ARG A 36 12.82 -2.02 -24.50
N ARG A 37 11.88 -2.88 -24.12
CA ARG A 37 10.60 -2.53 -23.50
C ARG A 37 10.71 -2.60 -21.98
N ILE A 38 10.49 -1.47 -21.32
CA ILE A 38 10.62 -1.31 -19.88
C ILE A 38 9.25 -1.11 -19.25
N PHE A 39 8.96 -1.86 -18.20
CA PHE A 39 7.80 -1.65 -17.35
C PHE A 39 8.23 -0.98 -16.05
N LEU A 40 7.72 0.23 -15.80
CA LEU A 40 7.88 0.90 -14.50
C LEU A 40 6.60 0.70 -13.69
N GLN A 41 6.76 0.20 -12.46
CA GLN A 41 5.65 -0.01 -11.54
C GLN A 41 5.78 0.89 -10.32
N PRO A 42 5.23 2.13 -10.34
CA PRO A 42 5.17 2.98 -9.17
C PRO A 42 4.17 2.48 -8.14
N ALA A 43 4.47 2.71 -6.86
CA ALA A 43 3.50 2.58 -5.79
C ALA A 43 2.43 3.67 -5.93
N CYS A 44 1.15 3.26 -5.96
CA CYS A 44 0.01 4.17 -5.99
C CYS A 44 -1.19 3.56 -5.23
N PRO A 45 -1.02 3.20 -3.94
CA PRO A 45 -2.07 2.55 -3.14
C PRO A 45 -3.36 3.36 -3.13
N TRP A 46 -3.22 4.68 -3.03
CA TRP A 46 -4.22 5.70 -3.33
C TRP A 46 -3.53 7.07 -3.37
N ALA A 47 -4.12 8.04 -4.06
CA ALA A 47 -3.63 9.42 -4.09
C ALA A 47 -4.82 10.37 -4.01
N HIS A 48 -4.74 11.34 -3.11
CA HIS A 48 -5.75 12.38 -2.95
C HIS A 48 -5.11 13.64 -2.33
N PRO A 49 -5.33 14.85 -2.88
CA PRO A 49 -4.65 16.07 -2.43
C PRO A 49 -4.77 16.38 -0.93
N ARG A 50 -5.90 16.02 -0.32
CA ARG A 50 -6.18 16.24 1.11
C ARG A 50 -5.96 15.02 2.00
N PHE A 51 -6.13 13.81 1.46
CA PHE A 51 -6.32 12.60 2.28
C PHE A 51 -5.18 11.61 2.14
N ALA A 52 -4.47 11.65 1.01
CA ALA A 52 -3.30 10.83 0.72
C ALA A 52 -2.36 11.57 -0.24
N PRO A 53 -1.75 12.70 0.19
CA PRO A 53 -0.95 13.55 -0.69
C PRO A 53 0.44 12.98 -1.00
N HIS A 54 0.91 12.01 -0.21
CA HIS A 54 2.30 11.54 -0.26
C HIS A 54 2.46 10.02 -0.35
N ALA A 55 1.38 9.24 -0.44
CA ALA A 55 1.42 7.78 -0.36
C ALA A 55 1.92 7.06 -1.63
N PHE A 56 2.42 7.79 -2.62
CA PHE A 56 2.76 7.28 -3.94
C PHE A 56 4.18 7.68 -4.37
N THR A 57 4.76 6.94 -5.31
CA THR A 57 6.09 7.23 -5.86
C THR A 57 6.11 8.61 -6.53
N PRO A 58 7.02 9.54 -6.19
CA PRO A 58 7.06 10.86 -6.79
C PRO A 58 7.31 10.83 -8.31
N VAL A 59 6.67 11.74 -9.05
CA VAL A 59 6.91 11.93 -10.49
C VAL A 59 8.38 12.22 -10.79
N ALA A 60 9.11 12.87 -9.87
CA ALA A 60 10.54 13.12 -10.02
C ALA A 60 11.36 11.83 -10.21
N LEU A 61 10.99 10.73 -9.54
CA LEU A 61 11.65 9.44 -9.73
C LEU A 61 11.33 8.83 -11.10
N LEU A 62 10.07 8.94 -11.55
CA LEU A 62 9.66 8.52 -12.89
C LEU A 62 10.38 9.32 -13.99
N GLU A 63 10.52 10.63 -13.80
CA GLU A 63 11.25 11.51 -14.71
C GLU A 63 12.74 11.12 -14.79
N ALA A 64 13.37 10.82 -13.64
CA ALA A 64 14.75 10.38 -13.60
C ALA A 64 14.95 9.10 -14.41
N LEU A 65 14.08 8.10 -14.21
CA LEU A 65 14.10 6.85 -14.97
C LEU A 65 13.84 7.10 -16.45
N ARG A 66 12.84 7.90 -16.81
CA ARG A 66 12.57 8.27 -18.20
C ARG A 66 13.77 8.91 -18.88
N SER A 67 14.54 9.73 -18.16
CA SER A 67 15.75 10.37 -18.71
C SER A 67 16.89 9.37 -18.93
N LEU A 68 17.02 8.34 -18.08
CA LEU A 68 18.02 7.27 -18.23
C LEU A 68 17.68 6.32 -19.38
N PHE A 69 16.40 6.08 -19.62
CA PHE A 69 15.89 5.11 -20.59
C PHE A 69 15.34 5.80 -21.86
N ILE A 70 16.04 6.82 -22.37
CA ILE A 70 15.54 7.65 -23.47
C ILE A 70 15.32 6.87 -24.78
N ASP A 71 16.15 5.85 -25.03
CA ASP A 71 16.10 5.01 -26.22
C ASP A 71 15.26 3.72 -26.01
N CYS A 72 14.48 3.65 -24.93
CA CYS A 72 13.64 2.51 -24.61
C CYS A 72 12.15 2.85 -24.77
N SER A 73 11.35 1.81 -25.05
CA SER A 73 9.90 1.92 -24.95
C SER A 73 9.50 1.73 -23.49
N ILE A 74 8.93 2.76 -22.87
CA ILE A 74 8.48 2.70 -21.48
C ILE A 74 6.96 2.52 -21.43
N ILE A 75 6.52 1.64 -20.53
CA ILE A 75 5.12 1.49 -20.12
C ILE A 75 5.10 1.67 -18.59
N VAL A 76 4.10 2.39 -18.10
CA VAL A 76 3.89 2.56 -16.65
C VAL A 76 2.59 1.92 -16.23
N GLY A 77 2.60 1.21 -15.09
CA GLY A 77 1.36 0.69 -14.52
C GLY A 77 1.40 0.62 -13.01
N ALA A 78 0.30 1.00 -12.37
CA ALA A 78 0.13 0.96 -10.93
C ALA A 78 -1.22 0.36 -10.57
N GLY A 79 -1.25 -0.39 -9.47
CA GLY A 79 -2.48 -0.83 -8.82
C GLY A 79 -2.75 -0.01 -7.56
N SER A 80 -4.00 -0.01 -7.13
CA SER A 80 -4.43 0.64 -5.88
C SER A 80 -4.99 -0.37 -4.87
N LEU A 81 -5.18 0.09 -3.63
CA LEU A 81 -5.81 -0.70 -2.57
C LEU A 81 -7.26 -1.04 -2.95
N PRO A 82 -7.80 -2.19 -2.50
CA PRO A 82 -9.15 -2.61 -2.88
C PRO A 82 -10.21 -1.53 -2.61
N GLY A 83 -10.94 -1.18 -3.66
CA GLY A 83 -12.01 -0.18 -3.61
C GLY A 83 -11.61 1.24 -4.03
N PHE A 84 -10.31 1.52 -4.20
CA PHE A 84 -9.85 2.74 -4.86
C PHE A 84 -9.53 2.44 -6.34
N PRO A 85 -10.10 3.20 -7.30
CA PRO A 85 -9.78 3.00 -8.72
C PRO A 85 -8.37 3.50 -9.04
N ALA A 86 -7.48 2.65 -9.57
CA ALA A 86 -6.12 3.07 -9.91
C ALA A 86 -6.08 4.21 -10.93
N ARG A 87 -6.98 4.24 -11.92
CA ARG A 87 -7.00 5.35 -12.88
C ARG A 87 -7.18 6.70 -12.20
N TYR A 88 -8.03 6.75 -11.18
CA TYR A 88 -8.23 7.95 -10.38
C TYR A 88 -6.95 8.27 -9.59
N ALA A 89 -6.41 7.29 -8.85
CA ALA A 89 -5.22 7.48 -8.03
C ALA A 89 -4.01 7.94 -8.88
N MET A 90 -3.75 7.29 -10.01
CA MET A 90 -2.66 7.64 -10.92
C MET A 90 -2.81 9.06 -11.50
N GLN A 91 -4.04 9.51 -11.77
CA GLN A 91 -4.28 10.89 -12.19
C GLN A 91 -3.97 11.88 -11.06
N GLN A 92 -4.43 11.59 -9.83
CA GLN A 92 -4.16 12.45 -8.66
C GLN A 92 -2.67 12.46 -8.27
N ALA A 93 -1.95 11.37 -8.51
CA ALA A 93 -0.49 11.28 -8.33
C ALA A 93 0.32 12.05 -9.41
N GLY A 94 -0.35 12.61 -10.42
CA GLY A 94 0.28 13.34 -11.53
C GLY A 94 0.81 12.45 -12.66
N TYR A 95 0.65 11.12 -12.57
CA TYR A 95 1.15 10.19 -13.59
C TYR A 95 0.43 10.35 -14.92
N GLY A 96 -0.86 10.72 -14.92
CA GLY A 96 -1.62 10.93 -16.15
C GLY A 96 -1.07 12.09 -16.99
N ASP A 97 -0.75 13.22 -16.35
CA ASP A 97 -0.22 14.41 -17.04
C ASP A 97 1.22 14.17 -17.51
N TRP A 98 2.02 13.54 -16.65
CA TRP A 98 3.38 13.11 -16.98
C TRP A 98 3.40 12.14 -18.16
N ALA A 99 2.60 11.06 -18.11
CA ALA A 99 2.54 10.05 -19.17
C ALA A 99 2.09 10.64 -20.51
N ARG A 100 1.10 11.56 -20.50
CA ARG A 100 0.68 12.28 -21.71
C ARG A 100 1.81 13.11 -22.32
N ARG A 101 2.56 13.84 -21.50
CA ARG A 101 3.70 14.67 -21.96
C ARG A 101 4.76 13.82 -22.66
N HIS A 102 5.07 12.64 -22.12
CA HIS A 102 6.09 11.74 -22.68
C HIS A 102 5.56 10.71 -23.67
N ARG A 103 4.24 10.72 -23.97
CA ARG A 103 3.55 9.71 -24.81
C ARG A 103 3.77 8.27 -24.32
N ILE A 104 3.73 8.08 -23.02
CA ILE A 104 3.95 6.79 -22.35
C ILE A 104 2.59 6.13 -22.07
N PRO A 105 2.39 4.85 -22.45
CA PRO A 105 1.20 4.11 -22.05
C PRO A 105 1.09 3.97 -20.53
N LEU A 106 -0.11 4.24 -20.01
CA LEU A 106 -0.42 4.19 -18.58
C LEU A 106 -1.50 3.13 -18.29
N ILE A 107 -1.18 2.14 -17.46
CA ILE A 107 -1.99 0.94 -17.23
C ILE A 107 -2.48 0.90 -15.77
N PRO A 108 -3.78 1.11 -15.49
CA PRO A 108 -4.35 0.92 -14.16
C PRO A 108 -4.52 -0.59 -13.89
N LEU A 109 -3.59 -1.18 -13.14
CA LEU A 109 -3.42 -2.63 -13.07
C LEU A 109 -4.69 -3.34 -12.57
N ASP A 110 -5.35 -2.82 -11.53
CA ASP A 110 -6.57 -3.38 -10.93
C ASP A 110 -7.87 -3.14 -11.73
N GLU A 111 -7.78 -2.44 -12.86
CA GLU A 111 -8.89 -2.23 -13.80
C GLU A 111 -8.75 -3.03 -15.10
N VAL A 112 -7.57 -3.58 -15.41
CA VAL A 112 -7.30 -4.22 -16.71
C VAL A 112 -7.48 -5.74 -16.73
N PHE A 113 -7.70 -6.38 -15.59
CA PHE A 113 -7.90 -7.83 -15.54
C PHE A 113 -9.17 -8.29 -16.29
N ASP A 114 -9.00 -9.35 -17.08
CA ASP A 114 -10.05 -9.96 -17.91
C ASP A 114 -10.64 -11.26 -17.29
N GLY A 115 -10.47 -11.51 -15.99
CA GLY A 115 -10.99 -12.75 -15.36
C GLY A 115 -10.64 -12.94 -13.88
N GLN A 116 -10.84 -14.16 -13.36
CA GLN A 116 -10.65 -14.51 -11.95
C GLN A 116 -9.19 -14.76 -11.52
N ALA A 117 -8.26 -14.91 -12.46
CA ALA A 117 -6.86 -15.23 -12.16
C ALA A 117 -5.93 -14.04 -12.46
N SER A 118 -4.93 -13.86 -11.60
CA SER A 118 -3.80 -12.94 -11.78
C SER A 118 -3.01 -13.27 -13.06
N ARG A 119 -3.37 -12.66 -14.21
CA ARG A 119 -2.73 -12.88 -15.52
C ARG A 119 -1.60 -11.89 -15.83
N TRP A 120 -0.66 -11.75 -14.92
CA TRP A 120 0.56 -10.95 -15.12
C TRP A 120 1.48 -11.44 -16.24
N PRO A 121 1.55 -12.75 -16.57
CA PRO A 121 2.37 -13.23 -17.68
C PRO A 121 2.05 -12.58 -19.03
N ASP A 122 0.80 -12.12 -19.22
CA ASP A 122 0.39 -11.46 -20.46
C ASP A 122 0.81 -9.97 -20.48
N LEU A 123 0.71 -9.26 -19.35
CA LEU A 123 1.15 -7.87 -19.24
C LEU A 123 2.67 -7.74 -19.33
N LEU A 124 3.39 -8.68 -18.71
CA LEU A 124 4.85 -8.72 -18.70
C LEU A 124 5.42 -9.38 -19.98
N ARG A 125 4.57 -9.86 -20.89
CA ARG A 125 5.03 -10.51 -22.12
C ARG A 125 5.78 -9.53 -23.01
N GLY A 126 7.04 -9.85 -23.28
CA GLY A 126 7.93 -9.01 -24.08
C GLY A 126 8.29 -7.70 -23.37
N ILE A 127 8.19 -7.65 -22.04
CA ILE A 127 8.90 -6.68 -21.21
C ILE A 127 10.28 -7.24 -20.92
N ASP A 128 11.31 -6.47 -21.20
CA ASP A 128 12.70 -6.90 -21.04
C ASP A 128 13.30 -6.49 -19.70
N LEU A 129 12.75 -5.44 -19.09
CA LEU A 129 13.15 -4.93 -17.80
C LEU A 129 11.92 -4.42 -17.07
N TRP A 130 11.68 -4.94 -15.88
CA TRP A 130 10.63 -4.48 -14.99
C TRP A 130 11.26 -3.92 -13.72
N ILE A 131 10.98 -2.65 -13.48
CA ILE A 131 11.46 -1.90 -12.32
C ILE A 131 10.27 -1.61 -11.39
N ALA A 132 10.26 -2.26 -10.24
CA ALA A 132 9.34 -1.96 -9.15
C ALA A 132 9.84 -0.75 -8.36
N LEU A 133 8.95 0.20 -8.07
CA LEU A 133 9.28 1.45 -7.40
C LEU A 133 8.45 1.61 -6.11
N PRO A 134 8.60 0.70 -5.12
CA PRO A 134 7.92 0.84 -3.84
C PRO A 134 8.31 2.15 -3.16
N ARG A 135 7.39 2.70 -2.36
CA ARG A 135 7.68 3.82 -1.46
C ARG A 135 7.64 3.31 -0.02
N LEU A 136 8.61 3.69 0.79
CA LEU A 136 8.65 3.30 2.20
C LEU A 136 7.65 4.12 3.02
N THR A 137 6.61 3.48 3.54
CA THR A 137 5.56 4.12 4.34
C THR A 137 5.24 3.29 5.58
N GLY A 138 4.50 3.87 6.53
CA GLY A 138 3.86 3.10 7.60
C GLY A 138 2.82 2.15 7.05
N SER A 139 2.32 1.23 7.87
CA SER A 139 1.20 0.39 7.46
C SER A 139 0.43 -0.12 8.66
N GLY A 140 -0.88 0.11 8.65
CA GLY A 140 -1.82 -0.54 9.56
C GLY A 140 -1.91 -2.05 9.36
N PHE A 141 -1.34 -2.57 8.26
CA PHE A 141 -1.37 -3.99 7.94
C PHE A 141 -0.09 -4.72 8.32
N LEU A 142 1.08 -4.18 8.01
CA LEU A 142 2.36 -4.90 8.11
C LEU A 142 3.38 -4.18 9.01
N GLY A 143 2.99 -3.08 9.66
CA GLY A 143 3.90 -2.18 10.39
C GLY A 143 4.60 -1.17 9.48
N PHE A 144 4.99 -1.60 8.27
CA PHE A 144 5.48 -0.73 7.19
C PHE A 144 5.05 -1.29 5.83
N ALA A 145 5.07 -0.46 4.79
CA ALA A 145 4.95 -0.91 3.41
C ALA A 145 6.29 -0.76 2.69
N GLY A 146 6.78 -1.87 2.13
CA GLY A 146 8.01 -1.93 1.34
C GLY A 146 7.80 -2.69 0.03
N ALA A 147 8.82 -3.40 -0.42
CA ALA A 147 8.84 -4.11 -1.69
C ALA A 147 7.82 -5.26 -1.74
N ALA A 148 7.69 -6.08 -0.69
CA ALA A 148 6.75 -7.20 -0.69
C ALA A 148 5.29 -6.73 -0.65
N ARG A 149 5.01 -5.67 0.12
CA ARG A 149 3.70 -5.00 0.12
C ARG A 149 3.37 -4.43 -1.27
N HIS A 150 4.33 -3.78 -1.91
CA HIS A 150 4.15 -3.26 -3.26
C HIS A 150 3.90 -4.36 -4.30
N HIS A 151 4.57 -5.51 -4.14
CA HIS A 151 4.41 -6.66 -5.02
C HIS A 151 2.97 -7.20 -5.04
N MET A 152 2.22 -7.05 -3.94
CA MET A 152 0.80 -7.42 -3.87
C MET A 152 -0.13 -6.58 -4.77
N PHE A 153 0.30 -5.41 -5.26
CA PHE A 153 -0.48 -4.69 -6.28
C PHE A 153 -0.47 -5.41 -7.64
N LEU A 154 0.29 -6.50 -7.72
CA LEU A 154 0.13 -7.55 -8.69
C LEU A 154 -0.84 -8.64 -8.24
N LEU A 155 -1.89 -8.33 -7.49
CA LEU A 155 -3.01 -9.26 -7.35
C LEU A 155 -4.22 -8.67 -8.05
N ASN A 156 -5.04 -9.52 -8.66
CA ASN A 156 -6.33 -9.06 -9.15
C ASN A 156 -7.19 -8.54 -7.99
N PRO A 157 -8.14 -7.62 -8.23
CA PRO A 157 -8.87 -6.94 -7.15
C PRO A 157 -9.53 -7.89 -6.15
N THR A 158 -10.02 -9.04 -6.62
CA THR A 158 -10.68 -10.04 -5.77
C THR A 158 -9.66 -10.81 -4.94
N GLU A 159 -8.55 -11.25 -5.54
CA GLU A 159 -7.45 -11.90 -4.82
C GLU A 159 -6.81 -10.96 -3.79
N HIS A 160 -6.56 -9.70 -4.15
CA HIS A 160 -6.03 -8.70 -3.24
C HIS A 160 -6.98 -8.48 -2.06
N LEU A 161 -8.29 -8.33 -2.31
CA LEU A 161 -9.28 -8.19 -1.24
C LEU A 161 -9.31 -9.43 -0.32
N HIS A 162 -9.21 -10.63 -0.89
CA HIS A 162 -9.23 -11.89 -0.14
C HIS A 162 -7.88 -12.25 0.50
N ALA A 163 -6.81 -11.50 0.21
CA ALA A 163 -5.51 -11.72 0.80
C ALA A 163 -5.47 -11.33 2.28
N TYR A 164 -6.19 -10.28 2.69
CA TYR A 164 -6.07 -9.69 4.03
C TYR A 164 -6.29 -10.67 5.20
N PRO A 165 -7.27 -11.58 5.20
CA PRO A 165 -7.39 -12.58 6.27
C PRO A 165 -6.19 -13.52 6.40
N ARG A 166 -5.38 -13.66 5.35
CA ARG A 166 -4.21 -14.53 5.23
C ARG A 166 -2.99 -13.76 4.70
N LEU A 167 -2.85 -12.51 5.15
CA LEU A 167 -1.92 -11.56 4.53
C LEU A 167 -0.47 -12.06 4.55
N PRO A 168 0.06 -12.56 5.69
CA PRO A 168 1.42 -13.11 5.72
C PRO A 168 1.62 -14.26 4.74
N GLU A 169 0.68 -15.21 4.66
CA GLU A 169 0.79 -16.36 3.77
C GLU A 169 0.78 -15.95 2.30
N VAL A 170 -0.08 -14.99 1.94
CA VAL A 170 -0.18 -14.49 0.56
C VAL A 170 1.09 -13.74 0.17
N ILE A 171 1.67 -12.94 1.07
CA ILE A 171 2.96 -12.29 0.81
C ILE A 171 4.03 -13.34 0.50
N LEU A 172 4.15 -14.38 1.33
CA LEU A 172 5.15 -15.43 1.12
C LEU A 172 4.98 -16.13 -0.24
N GLN A 173 3.74 -16.37 -0.66
CA GLN A 173 3.43 -16.92 -1.98
C GLN A 173 3.89 -15.98 -3.10
N THR A 174 3.57 -14.69 -3.00
CA THR A 174 3.92 -13.72 -4.06
C THR A 174 5.41 -13.45 -4.14
N LEU A 175 6.18 -13.58 -3.05
CA LEU A 175 7.66 -13.44 -3.10
C LEU A 175 8.32 -14.38 -4.12
N GLN A 176 7.74 -15.56 -4.34
CA GLN A 176 8.26 -16.58 -5.24
C GLN A 176 7.73 -16.43 -6.67
N GLU A 177 6.69 -15.62 -6.86
CA GLU A 177 6.01 -15.44 -8.14
C GLU A 177 6.47 -14.15 -8.82
N HIS A 178 6.99 -14.29 -10.05
CA HIS A 178 7.29 -13.18 -10.94
C HIS A 178 8.08 -12.03 -10.26
N PRO A 179 9.28 -12.26 -9.71
CA PRO A 179 10.02 -11.17 -9.07
C PRO A 179 10.40 -10.09 -10.11
N PRO A 180 10.36 -8.80 -9.74
CA PRO A 180 10.85 -7.71 -10.60
C PRO A 180 12.35 -7.89 -10.86
N HIS A 181 12.80 -7.37 -12.01
CA HIS A 181 14.22 -7.40 -12.38
C HIS A 181 15.05 -6.42 -11.54
N LEU A 182 14.42 -5.33 -11.09
CA LEU A 182 15.02 -4.31 -10.24
C LEU A 182 13.95 -3.73 -9.33
N ILE A 183 14.31 -3.49 -8.07
CA ILE A 183 13.50 -2.80 -7.09
C ILE A 183 14.27 -1.53 -6.72
N ILE A 184 13.61 -0.38 -6.83
CA ILE A 184 14.12 0.90 -6.33
C ILE A 184 13.15 1.38 -5.26
N LEU A 185 13.48 1.09 -4.00
CA LEU A 185 12.72 1.58 -2.85
C LEU A 185 12.98 3.07 -2.67
N ASP A 186 11.93 3.85 -2.87
CA ASP A 186 11.90 5.26 -2.59
C ASP A 186 11.74 5.48 -1.08
N ALA A 187 12.85 5.84 -0.44
CA ALA A 187 12.91 6.36 0.91
C ALA A 187 13.46 7.81 0.88
N THR A 188 13.20 8.57 -0.19
CA THR A 188 13.56 9.99 -0.19
C THR A 188 12.71 10.75 0.83
N GLN A 189 11.42 10.40 0.89
CA GLN A 189 10.47 10.80 1.92
C GLN A 189 9.71 9.57 2.41
N VAL A 190 10.00 9.16 3.64
CA VAL A 190 9.31 8.09 4.35
C VAL A 190 8.05 8.63 5.00
N LEU A 191 6.95 7.87 5.02
CA LEU A 191 5.76 8.27 5.78
C LEU A 191 5.76 7.62 7.17
N HIS A 192 5.74 8.42 8.24
CA HIS A 192 5.66 7.97 9.64
C HIS A 192 4.47 8.60 10.37
N ARG A 193 4.24 8.31 11.67
CA ARG A 193 3.13 8.86 12.47
C ARG A 193 1.74 8.65 11.84
N GLY A 194 1.56 7.55 11.12
CA GLY A 194 0.32 7.20 10.46
C GLY A 194 0.47 5.92 9.64
N GLY A 195 -0.47 5.68 8.74
CA GLY A 195 -0.51 4.49 7.89
C GLY A 195 0.11 4.67 6.51
N GLU A 196 -0.18 3.69 5.66
CA GLU A 196 0.29 3.62 4.27
C GLU A 196 -0.22 4.80 3.45
N LEU A 197 -1.45 5.25 3.72
CA LEU A 197 -2.12 6.29 2.94
C LEU A 197 -1.89 7.71 3.44
N ALA A 198 -1.68 7.90 4.75
CA ALA A 198 -1.83 9.20 5.40
C ALA A 198 -0.80 9.50 6.49
N GLY A 199 0.38 8.87 6.43
CA GLY A 199 1.49 9.24 7.32
C GLY A 199 2.06 10.63 7.01
N GLU A 200 2.70 11.22 8.02
CA GLU A 200 3.46 12.47 7.92
C GLU A 200 4.80 12.21 7.20
N PRO A 201 5.24 13.11 6.30
CA PRO A 201 6.49 12.94 5.57
C PRO A 201 7.71 13.20 6.47
N LEU A 202 8.66 12.27 6.45
CA LEU A 202 9.97 12.33 7.07
C LEU A 202 11.04 12.19 5.99
N THR A 203 11.88 13.21 5.81
CA THR A 203 12.90 13.23 4.75
C THR A 203 14.11 12.42 5.17
N PHE A 204 14.41 11.36 4.41
CA PHE A 204 15.68 10.60 4.54
C PHE A 204 16.61 10.81 3.34
N SER A 205 16.07 11.21 2.18
CA SER A 205 16.86 11.37 0.94
C SER A 205 17.60 10.09 0.52
N VAL A 206 17.00 8.92 0.76
CA VAL A 206 17.62 7.61 0.47
C VAL A 206 16.90 6.90 -0.68
N LEU A 207 17.66 6.29 -1.59
CA LEU A 207 17.17 5.26 -2.49
C LEU A 207 17.87 3.94 -2.15
N VAL A 208 17.11 2.87 -2.00
CA VAL A 208 17.66 1.51 -1.85
C VAL A 208 17.36 0.75 -3.12
N MET A 209 18.37 0.10 -3.69
CA MET A 209 18.26 -0.66 -4.94
C MET A 209 18.73 -2.09 -4.74
N GLY A 210 17.99 -3.03 -5.31
CA GLY A 210 18.30 -4.45 -5.25
C GLY A 210 17.36 -5.27 -6.13
N THR A 211 17.56 -6.58 -6.17
CA THR A 211 16.85 -7.49 -7.08
C THR A 211 16.06 -8.59 -6.37
N HIS A 212 16.09 -8.61 -5.02
CA HIS A 212 15.45 -9.64 -4.22
C HIS A 212 14.47 -9.04 -3.21
N LEU A 213 13.19 -9.42 -3.31
CA LEU A 213 12.07 -8.81 -2.56
C LEU A 213 12.28 -8.89 -1.04
N LEU A 214 12.64 -10.07 -0.51
CA LEU A 214 12.86 -10.22 0.94
C LEU A 214 14.07 -9.41 1.41
N THR A 215 15.16 -9.38 0.64
CA THR A 215 16.38 -8.62 0.97
C THR A 215 16.06 -7.14 1.06
N MET A 216 15.25 -6.62 0.14
CA MET A 216 14.80 -5.23 0.15
C MET A 216 13.99 -4.91 1.41
N ASP A 217 13.13 -5.82 1.88
CA ASP A 217 12.30 -5.58 3.06
C ASP A 217 13.01 -5.83 4.40
N LEU A 218 14.05 -6.66 4.45
CA LEU A 218 14.98 -6.70 5.58
C LEU A 218 15.62 -5.32 5.80
N ILE A 219 16.02 -4.66 4.72
CA ILE A 219 16.63 -3.32 4.76
C ILE A 219 15.59 -2.24 5.03
N ALA A 220 14.41 -2.34 4.42
CA ALA A 220 13.30 -1.42 4.66
C ALA A 220 12.85 -1.44 6.13
N ALA A 221 12.75 -2.63 6.74
CA ALA A 221 12.42 -2.76 8.16
C ALA A 221 13.45 -2.03 9.04
N ARG A 222 14.75 -2.24 8.79
CA ARG A 222 15.82 -1.55 9.52
C ARG A 222 15.74 -0.03 9.35
N LEU A 223 15.53 0.43 8.12
CA LEU A 223 15.37 1.85 7.78
C LEU A 223 14.09 2.45 8.38
N TYR A 224 13.08 1.63 8.67
CA TYR A 224 11.83 2.03 9.33
C TYR A 224 11.87 1.87 10.86
N GLY A 225 13.04 1.64 11.45
CA GLY A 225 13.20 1.53 12.91
C GLY A 225 12.60 0.26 13.51
N LEU A 226 12.57 -0.83 12.74
CA LEU A 226 12.16 -2.16 13.15
C LEU A 226 13.34 -3.14 13.14
N ASP A 227 13.32 -4.10 14.05
CA ASP A 227 14.06 -5.35 13.84
C ASP A 227 13.29 -6.15 12.77
N PRO A 228 13.93 -6.53 11.65
CA PRO A 228 13.26 -7.30 10.60
C PRO A 228 12.62 -8.60 11.10
N LEU A 229 13.20 -9.25 12.12
CA LEU A 229 12.67 -10.51 12.66
C LEU A 229 11.50 -10.31 13.62
N GLU A 230 11.21 -9.08 14.05
CA GLU A 230 9.95 -8.78 14.75
C GLU A 230 8.74 -8.82 13.80
N VAL A 231 8.97 -8.56 12.50
CA VAL A 231 7.93 -8.55 11.47
C VAL A 231 7.53 -10.00 11.11
N PRO A 232 6.28 -10.43 11.41
CA PRO A 232 5.94 -11.85 11.38
C PRO A 232 6.16 -12.55 10.03
N TRP A 233 5.81 -11.90 8.93
CA TRP A 233 5.97 -12.49 7.60
C TRP A 233 7.44 -12.55 7.15
N ILE A 234 8.28 -11.58 7.55
CA ILE A 234 9.73 -11.60 7.28
C ILE A 234 10.38 -12.75 8.04
N ARG A 235 10.09 -12.86 9.35
CA ARG A 235 10.58 -13.96 10.19
C ARG A 235 10.22 -15.32 9.62
N GLU A 236 8.98 -15.47 9.13
CA GLU A 236 8.53 -16.70 8.49
C GLU A 236 9.23 -16.95 7.15
N ALA A 237 9.45 -15.93 6.32
CA ALA A 237 10.18 -16.04 5.05
C ALA A 237 11.63 -16.52 5.28
N VAL A 238 12.31 -15.93 6.27
CA VAL A 238 13.66 -16.33 6.70
C VAL A 238 13.67 -17.78 7.19
N ARG A 239 12.69 -18.16 8.04
CA ARG A 239 12.56 -19.54 8.55
C ARG A 239 12.37 -20.56 7.43
N GLN A 240 11.70 -20.18 6.33
CA GLN A 240 11.51 -21.01 5.13
C GLN A 240 12.72 -20.99 4.19
N GLY A 241 13.78 -20.22 4.48
CA GLY A 241 14.96 -20.11 3.62
C GLY A 241 14.72 -19.35 2.32
N LEU A 242 13.74 -18.42 2.29
CA LEU A 242 13.40 -17.64 1.09
C LEU A 242 14.39 -16.50 0.80
N GLY A 243 15.42 -16.32 1.63
CA GLY A 243 16.46 -15.32 1.44
C GLY A 243 17.40 -15.27 2.65
N PRO A 244 18.18 -14.18 2.79
CA PRO A 244 19.19 -14.05 3.85
C PRO A 244 18.59 -14.18 5.24
N ALA A 245 19.26 -14.90 6.14
CA ALA A 245 18.78 -15.09 7.51
C ALA A 245 19.15 -13.93 8.44
N ASP A 246 20.21 -13.20 8.08
CA ASP A 246 20.74 -12.09 8.85
C ASP A 246 21.21 -10.95 7.93
N LEU A 247 21.20 -9.72 8.45
CA LEU A 247 21.63 -8.54 7.70
C LEU A 247 23.12 -8.57 7.31
N SER A 248 23.96 -9.33 8.03
CA SER A 248 25.38 -9.54 7.73
C SER A 248 25.61 -10.38 6.46
N GLU A 249 24.61 -11.15 6.01
CA GLU A 249 24.64 -11.89 4.75
C GLU A 249 24.31 -11.00 3.53
N ILE A 250 24.02 -9.71 3.76
CA ILE A 250 23.68 -8.75 2.72
C ILE A 250 24.88 -7.83 2.48
N ARG A 251 25.37 -7.81 1.24
CA ARG A 251 26.40 -6.86 0.83
C ARG A 251 25.78 -5.49 0.59
N ILE A 252 25.97 -4.57 1.52
CA ILE A 252 25.55 -3.17 1.36
C ILE A 252 26.66 -2.37 0.68
N GLN A 253 26.33 -1.75 -0.46
CA GLN A 253 27.21 -0.87 -1.22
C GLN A 253 26.63 0.55 -1.29
N GLY A 254 27.44 1.53 -1.65
CA GLY A 254 26.99 2.92 -1.85
C GLY A 254 27.36 3.84 -0.70
N ASP A 255 26.48 4.80 -0.40
CA ASP A 255 26.81 5.98 0.42
C ASP A 255 26.55 5.78 1.92
N LEU A 256 25.67 4.84 2.31
CA LEU A 256 25.26 4.64 3.70
C LEU A 256 25.46 3.20 4.16
N SER A 257 25.90 3.04 5.41
CA SER A 257 26.05 1.74 6.06
C SER A 257 24.75 1.27 6.74
N LEU A 258 24.68 0.00 7.13
CA LEU A 258 23.57 -0.52 7.93
C LEU A 258 23.32 0.27 9.23
N ARG A 259 24.41 0.78 9.84
CA ARG A 259 24.33 1.60 11.06
C ARG A 259 23.66 2.94 10.77
N ASP A 260 23.96 3.56 9.64
CA ASP A 260 23.36 4.84 9.24
C ASP A 260 21.87 4.68 8.94
N LEU A 261 21.48 3.59 8.27
CA LEU A 261 20.06 3.25 8.07
C LEU A 261 19.33 3.08 9.40
N GLY A 262 19.98 2.44 10.38
CA GLY A 262 19.44 2.31 11.72
C GLY A 262 19.20 3.65 12.42
N ARG A 263 20.15 4.58 12.32
CA ARG A 263 20.04 5.95 12.87
C ARG A 263 18.93 6.76 12.20
N LEU A 264 18.70 6.58 10.90
CA LEU A 264 17.55 7.16 10.23
C LEU A 264 16.25 6.58 10.81
N GLY A 265 16.19 5.25 10.96
CA GLY A 265 15.05 4.54 11.54
C GLY A 265 14.68 4.97 12.96
N GLU A 266 15.63 5.42 13.77
CA GLU A 266 15.37 5.96 15.12
C GLU A 266 14.46 7.21 15.13
N GLN A 267 14.33 7.91 14.00
CA GLN A 267 13.45 9.08 13.85
C GLN A 267 12.00 8.68 13.50
N VAL A 268 11.77 7.41 13.14
CA VAL A 268 10.44 6.91 12.75
C VAL A 268 9.60 6.72 14.00
N ILE A 269 8.40 7.30 14.00
CA ILE A 269 7.43 7.13 15.07
C ILE A 269 6.29 6.29 14.54
N ARG A 270 6.17 5.10 15.13
CA ARG A 270 5.16 4.11 14.79
C ARG A 270 3.96 4.28 15.72
N PRO A 271 2.76 4.62 15.20
CA PRO A 271 1.57 4.72 16.03
C PRO A 271 1.17 3.34 16.56
N ASP A 272 0.35 3.34 17.63
CA ASP A 272 -0.20 2.10 18.17
C ASP A 272 -1.12 1.44 17.13
N PRO A 273 -0.91 0.16 16.77
CA PRO A 273 -1.72 -0.51 15.77
C PRO A 273 -3.08 -1.00 16.29
N LEU A 274 -3.34 -0.92 17.60
CA LEU A 274 -4.56 -1.43 18.21
C LEU A 274 -5.70 -0.40 18.13
N PRO A 275 -6.79 -0.69 17.39
CA PRO A 275 -7.87 0.27 17.23
C PRO A 275 -8.59 0.59 18.54
N GLU A 276 -8.62 -0.31 19.51
CA GLU A 276 -9.16 -0.06 20.85
C GLU A 276 -8.33 0.92 21.69
N ARG A 277 -7.08 1.19 21.31
CA ARG A 277 -6.17 2.14 21.97
C ARG A 277 -6.08 3.48 21.24
N TYR A 278 -6.70 3.61 20.08
CA TYR A 278 -6.82 4.90 19.38
C TYR A 278 -7.54 5.93 20.28
N PRO A 279 -7.20 7.24 20.21
CA PRO A 279 -7.80 8.29 21.04
C PRO A 279 -9.25 8.60 20.63
N TRP A 280 -10.15 7.67 20.91
CA TRP A 280 -11.59 7.84 20.64
C TRP A 280 -12.22 8.88 21.55
N PRO A 281 -13.24 9.62 21.05
CA PRO A 281 -14.08 10.44 21.93
C PRO A 281 -14.81 9.53 22.94
N PRO A 282 -15.16 10.01 24.15
CA PRO A 282 -15.68 9.18 25.24
C PRO A 282 -16.97 8.39 24.94
N GLN A 283 -17.71 8.79 23.90
CA GLN A 283 -18.93 8.14 23.43
C GLN A 283 -18.72 7.06 22.37
N VAL A 284 -17.50 6.90 21.83
CA VAL A 284 -17.17 5.83 20.89
C VAL A 284 -16.27 4.80 21.58
N ARG A 285 -16.64 3.52 21.47
CA ARG A 285 -15.87 2.41 22.02
C ARG A 285 -15.61 1.37 20.95
N VAL A 286 -14.41 0.81 20.93
CA VAL A 286 -14.05 -0.30 20.04
C VAL A 286 -13.92 -1.57 20.87
N TYR A 287 -14.53 -2.64 20.38
CA TYR A 287 -14.44 -3.99 20.94
C TYR A 287 -13.84 -4.88 19.87
N ARG A 288 -12.69 -5.47 20.18
CA ARG A 288 -11.96 -6.34 19.25
C ARG A 288 -11.75 -7.70 19.91
N SER A 289 -12.03 -8.76 19.17
CA SER A 289 -11.60 -10.12 19.53
C SER A 289 -10.10 -10.27 19.30
N GLU A 290 -9.37 -10.87 20.24
CA GLU A 290 -7.94 -11.15 20.05
C GLU A 290 -7.66 -12.12 18.90
N ALA A 291 -8.65 -12.93 18.52
CA ALA A 291 -8.57 -13.83 17.36
C ALA A 291 -8.54 -13.08 16.02
N GLU A 292 -8.93 -11.79 15.98
CA GLU A 292 -8.87 -10.98 14.77
C GLU A 292 -7.46 -10.41 14.58
N PRO A 293 -6.75 -10.81 13.51
CA PRO A 293 -5.39 -10.36 13.27
C PRO A 293 -5.36 -8.87 12.91
N LEU A 294 -4.32 -8.18 13.38
CA LEU A 294 -4.19 -6.73 13.16
C LEU A 294 -4.08 -6.37 11.67
N TRP A 295 -3.52 -7.25 10.86
CA TRP A 295 -3.37 -7.05 9.43
C TRP A 295 -4.65 -7.16 8.59
N ASN A 296 -5.81 -7.42 9.21
CA ASN A 296 -7.10 -7.52 8.52
C ASN A 296 -7.98 -6.27 8.77
N ILE A 297 -9.16 -6.45 9.38
CA ILE A 297 -10.12 -5.38 9.66
C ILE A 297 -9.57 -4.35 10.65
N PRO A 298 -8.84 -4.72 11.74
CA PRO A 298 -8.22 -3.74 12.63
C PRO A 298 -7.30 -2.76 11.88
N GLY A 299 -6.42 -3.27 11.03
CA GLY A 299 -5.50 -2.47 10.22
C GLY A 299 -6.22 -1.56 9.22
N ALA A 300 -7.28 -2.07 8.57
CA ALA A 300 -8.10 -1.26 7.68
C ALA A 300 -8.82 -0.13 8.44
N LEU A 301 -9.26 -0.38 9.68
CA LEU A 301 -9.84 0.66 10.54
C LEU A 301 -8.77 1.71 10.90
N MET A 302 -7.57 1.30 11.28
CA MET A 302 -6.49 2.24 11.61
C MET A 302 -6.08 3.10 10.40
N GLU A 303 -5.91 2.51 9.22
CA GLU A 303 -5.67 3.26 7.96
C GLU A 303 -6.78 4.29 7.70
N THR A 304 -8.04 3.90 7.92
CA THR A 304 -9.19 4.80 7.79
C THR A 304 -9.09 5.98 8.76
N LEU A 305 -8.76 5.71 10.03
CA LEU A 305 -8.67 6.74 11.06
C LEU A 305 -7.54 7.73 10.78
N TRP A 306 -6.36 7.25 10.41
CA TRP A 306 -5.23 8.12 10.06
C TRP A 306 -5.52 8.96 8.82
N VAL A 307 -6.23 8.42 7.82
CA VAL A 307 -6.69 9.20 6.66
C VAL A 307 -7.66 10.30 7.07
N LEU A 308 -8.60 10.02 7.97
CA LEU A 308 -9.56 11.01 8.46
C LEU A 308 -8.86 12.11 9.27
N GLU A 309 -7.94 11.72 10.17
CA GLU A 309 -7.15 12.63 10.98
C GLU A 309 -6.28 13.55 10.12
N HIS A 310 -5.52 12.98 9.18
CA HIS A 310 -4.71 13.73 8.22
C HIS A 310 -5.56 14.69 7.40
N GLY A 311 -6.75 14.26 6.99
CA GLY A 311 -7.72 15.09 6.31
C GLY A 311 -8.40 16.13 7.18
N GLY A 312 -8.13 16.21 8.49
CA GLY A 312 -8.76 17.15 9.42
C GLY A 312 -10.21 16.83 9.77
N ILE A 313 -10.64 15.58 9.62
CA ILE A 313 -11.99 15.13 10.00
C ILE A 313 -11.99 14.74 11.48
N SER A 314 -12.54 15.61 12.32
CA SER A 314 -12.64 15.35 13.77
C SER A 314 -13.77 14.38 14.11
N LEU A 315 -13.45 13.39 14.95
CA LEU A 315 -14.44 12.47 15.52
C LEU A 315 -15.09 12.99 16.81
N ALA A 316 -14.73 14.19 17.30
CA ALA A 316 -15.19 14.70 18.60
C ALA A 316 -16.72 14.76 18.75
N LYS A 317 -17.43 15.03 17.63
CA LYS A 317 -18.90 15.10 17.56
C LYS A 317 -19.55 13.81 17.08
N ALA A 318 -18.82 12.70 17.05
CA ALA A 318 -19.39 11.41 16.68
C ALA A 318 -20.55 11.06 17.59
N ARG A 319 -21.60 10.47 17.01
CA ARG A 319 -22.68 9.86 17.79
C ARG A 319 -22.11 8.78 18.73
N GLU A 320 -22.86 8.45 19.78
CA GLU A 320 -22.51 7.31 20.63
C GLU A 320 -22.49 6.02 19.80
N ALA A 321 -21.37 5.30 19.83
CA ALA A 321 -21.18 4.13 19.00
C ALA A 321 -20.31 3.05 19.67
N ALA A 322 -20.66 1.79 19.43
CA ALA A 322 -19.80 0.64 19.65
C ALA A 322 -19.35 0.08 18.30
N ILE A 323 -18.05 0.05 18.04
CA ILE A 323 -17.45 -0.58 16.87
C ILE A 323 -17.00 -1.98 17.28
N VAL A 324 -17.44 -3.00 16.57
CA VAL A 324 -17.21 -4.41 16.91
C VAL A 324 -16.42 -5.08 15.80
N ILE A 325 -15.29 -5.68 16.16
CA ILE A 325 -14.40 -6.44 15.26
C ILE A 325 -14.23 -7.86 15.83
N GLY A 326 -14.73 -8.87 15.11
CA GLY A 326 -14.76 -10.25 15.59
C GLY A 326 -15.83 -10.52 16.63
N SER A 327 -15.79 -11.72 17.23
CA SER A 327 -16.76 -12.12 18.25
C SER A 327 -16.37 -11.59 19.62
N VAL A 328 -17.21 -10.74 20.19
CA VAL A 328 -17.06 -10.16 21.53
C VAL A 328 -18.32 -10.46 22.37
N GLY A 329 -18.22 -10.26 23.68
CA GLY A 329 -19.32 -10.51 24.62
C GLY A 329 -20.41 -9.44 24.60
N GLU A 330 -20.90 -9.09 25.79
CA GLU A 330 -21.89 -8.03 25.97
C GLU A 330 -21.25 -6.65 25.77
N LEU A 331 -21.89 -5.80 24.96
CA LEU A 331 -21.49 -4.41 24.80
C LEU A 331 -21.97 -3.60 26.00
N HIS A 332 -21.21 -2.56 26.35
CA HIS A 332 -21.69 -1.60 27.35
C HIS A 332 -23.03 -1.00 26.90
N ARG A 333 -23.98 -0.87 27.83
CA ARG A 333 -25.29 -0.28 27.50
C ARG A 333 -25.12 1.16 27.04
N PRO A 334 -25.80 1.56 25.95
CA PRO A 334 -25.72 2.92 25.47
C PRO A 334 -26.41 3.89 26.43
N ARG A 335 -25.93 5.13 26.48
CA ARG A 335 -26.50 6.23 27.26
C ARG A 335 -27.60 6.97 26.49
N THR A 336 -27.60 6.88 25.17
CA THR A 336 -28.53 7.55 24.26
C THR A 336 -29.41 6.55 23.53
N ASP A 337 -30.64 6.96 23.24
CA ASP A 337 -31.61 6.25 22.40
C ASP A 337 -31.22 6.23 20.91
N THR A 338 -30.20 7.00 20.51
CA THR A 338 -29.66 7.07 19.16
C THR A 338 -28.29 6.40 19.04
N ALA A 339 -27.87 5.56 19.97
CA ALA A 339 -26.59 4.87 19.87
C ALA A 339 -26.55 3.84 18.72
N ALA A 340 -25.38 3.68 18.10
CA ALA A 340 -25.17 2.70 17.03
C ALA A 340 -24.20 1.58 17.40
N ALA A 341 -24.54 0.33 17.08
CA ALA A 341 -23.58 -0.77 17.06
C ALA A 341 -23.13 -1.01 15.61
N ILE A 342 -21.83 -0.90 15.34
CA ILE A 342 -21.21 -1.00 14.03
C ILE A 342 -20.38 -2.28 13.99
N LEU A 343 -20.90 -3.32 13.34
CA LEU A 343 -20.28 -4.63 13.23
C LEU A 343 -19.45 -4.67 11.94
N LEU A 344 -18.13 -4.78 12.09
CA LEU A 344 -17.17 -4.82 10.99
C LEU A 344 -16.79 -6.25 10.64
N GLY A 345 -17.21 -6.70 9.46
CA GLY A 345 -16.89 -8.01 8.91
C GLY A 345 -17.86 -9.14 9.28
N ASP A 346 -17.68 -10.27 8.62
CA ASP A 346 -18.56 -11.43 8.74
C ASP A 346 -18.44 -12.15 10.10
N SER A 347 -17.31 -12.00 10.78
CA SER A 347 -17.03 -12.55 12.11
C SER A 347 -17.56 -11.69 13.27
N ALA A 348 -17.96 -10.43 13.01
CA ALA A 348 -18.40 -9.53 14.07
C ALA A 348 -19.69 -10.02 14.75
N ARG A 349 -19.63 -10.30 16.05
CA ARG A 349 -20.74 -10.75 16.89
C ARG A 349 -20.65 -10.08 18.26
N ALA A 350 -21.78 -9.66 18.83
CA ALA A 350 -21.87 -9.09 20.17
C ALA A 350 -23.32 -9.14 20.68
N ASP A 351 -23.53 -9.09 22.00
CA ASP A 351 -24.84 -8.73 22.56
C ASP A 351 -24.95 -7.20 22.60
N TYR A 352 -25.80 -6.65 21.73
CA TYR A 352 -26.02 -5.22 21.53
C TYR A 352 -27.40 -4.74 22.04
N ARG A 353 -27.95 -5.38 23.08
CA ARG A 353 -29.19 -4.91 23.72
C ARG A 353 -29.10 -3.42 24.08
N GLY A 354 -30.16 -2.68 23.74
CA GLY A 354 -30.27 -1.25 24.01
C GLY A 354 -29.78 -0.34 22.88
N TYR A 355 -29.03 -0.85 21.89
CA TYR A 355 -28.65 -0.07 20.71
C TYR A 355 -29.82 0.02 19.72
N SER A 356 -30.19 1.24 19.32
CA SER A 356 -31.32 1.46 18.41
C SER A 356 -30.96 1.32 16.94
N ARG A 357 -29.67 1.50 16.58
CA ARG A 357 -29.19 1.34 15.20
C ARG A 357 -28.11 0.27 15.12
N ILE A 358 -28.36 -0.76 14.33
CA ILE A 358 -27.38 -1.82 14.04
C ILE A 358 -26.89 -1.64 12.61
N VAL A 359 -25.60 -1.41 12.43
CA VAL A 359 -24.96 -1.29 11.13
C VAL A 359 -24.02 -2.47 10.95
N ARG A 360 -24.17 -3.20 9.85
CA ARG A 360 -23.28 -4.31 9.49
C ARG A 360 -22.53 -3.95 8.21
N LEU A 361 -21.21 -4.01 8.27
CA LEU A 361 -20.34 -3.91 7.09
C LEU A 361 -19.76 -5.30 6.80
N PRO A 362 -20.48 -6.16 6.04
CA PRO A 362 -20.08 -7.55 5.81
C PRO A 362 -18.84 -7.66 4.92
N GLY A 363 -18.23 -8.84 4.97
CA GLY A 363 -17.02 -9.25 4.26
C GLY A 363 -16.00 -9.88 5.20
N ARG A 364 -15.20 -10.83 4.69
CA ARG A 364 -14.03 -11.36 5.42
C ARG A 364 -12.95 -10.29 5.67
N HIS A 365 -12.93 -9.28 4.79
CA HIS A 365 -12.20 -8.04 4.94
C HIS A 365 -13.15 -6.88 4.61
N VAL A 366 -13.02 -5.75 5.31
CA VAL A 366 -13.74 -4.51 4.99
C VAL A 366 -12.71 -3.50 4.47
N PRO A 367 -12.68 -3.21 3.16
CA PRO A 367 -11.63 -2.37 2.59
C PRO A 367 -11.67 -0.94 3.09
N VAL A 368 -10.49 -0.31 3.18
CA VAL A 368 -10.30 1.09 3.62
C VAL A 368 -11.20 2.04 2.84
N ALA A 369 -11.30 1.88 1.51
CA ALA A 369 -12.18 2.70 0.68
C ALA A 369 -13.65 2.67 1.13
N ARG A 370 -14.14 1.51 1.60
CA ARG A 370 -15.50 1.38 2.11
C ARG A 370 -15.65 2.00 3.50
N LEU A 371 -14.68 1.74 4.39
CA LEU A 371 -14.68 2.33 5.72
C LEU A 371 -14.63 3.86 5.68
N LEU A 372 -13.84 4.46 4.79
CA LEU A 372 -13.79 5.91 4.60
C LEU A 372 -15.14 6.52 4.19
N LEU A 373 -15.95 5.80 3.41
CA LEU A 373 -17.25 6.28 2.97
C LEU A 373 -18.36 6.04 3.99
N ASP A 374 -18.31 4.90 4.69
CA ASP A 374 -19.42 4.44 5.52
C ASP A 374 -19.23 4.82 7.00
N LEU A 375 -18.02 4.72 7.55
CA LEU A 375 -17.79 4.94 8.99
C LEU A 375 -18.08 6.40 9.40
N PRO A 376 -17.53 7.45 8.75
CA PRO A 376 -17.81 8.84 9.11
C PRO A 376 -19.29 9.20 8.95
N TYR A 377 -19.95 8.61 7.95
CA TYR A 377 -21.38 8.81 7.71
C TYR A 377 -22.23 8.17 8.81
N VAL A 378 -21.92 6.93 9.19
CA VAL A 378 -22.63 6.22 10.27
C VAL A 378 -22.43 6.93 11.61
N LEU A 379 -21.22 7.42 11.87
CA LEU A 379 -20.87 8.22 13.04
C LEU A 379 -21.46 9.64 13.02
N GLN A 380 -22.08 10.06 11.91
CA GLN A 380 -22.66 11.39 11.70
C GLN A 380 -21.65 12.55 11.82
N VAL A 381 -20.38 12.32 11.45
CA VAL A 381 -19.33 13.34 11.50
C VAL A 381 -19.06 13.98 10.14
N ALA A 382 -19.11 13.21 9.06
CA ALA A 382 -18.82 13.69 7.71
C ALA A 382 -19.42 12.77 6.64
N SER A 383 -19.56 13.30 5.42
CA SER A 383 -19.86 12.52 4.21
C SER A 383 -18.73 12.70 3.21
N LEU A 384 -17.77 11.78 3.18
CA LEU A 384 -16.63 11.89 2.25
C LEU A 384 -17.05 11.75 0.78
N ARG A 385 -18.25 11.26 0.48
CA ARG A 385 -18.75 11.16 -0.90
C ARG A 385 -18.77 12.52 -1.60
N SER A 386 -19.11 13.60 -0.89
CA SER A 386 -19.07 14.96 -1.43
C SER A 386 -17.64 15.51 -1.54
N GLU A 387 -16.74 15.08 -0.66
CA GLU A 387 -15.36 15.57 -0.62
C GLU A 387 -14.44 14.92 -1.65
N LEU A 388 -14.63 13.63 -1.94
CA LEU A 388 -13.87 12.91 -2.98
C LEU A 388 -14.27 13.36 -4.41
N GLY A 389 -15.41 14.05 -4.54
CA GLY A 389 -15.89 14.67 -5.76
C GLY A 389 -16.40 13.69 -6.82
N TRP A 390 -16.97 14.26 -7.89
CA TRP A 390 -17.56 13.48 -8.99
C TRP A 390 -16.55 12.61 -9.74
N GLY A 391 -15.28 13.04 -9.83
CA GLY A 391 -14.24 12.26 -10.51
C GLY A 391 -14.01 10.90 -9.87
N PHE A 392 -13.97 10.84 -8.53
CA PHE A 392 -13.82 9.57 -7.81
C PHE A 392 -15.04 8.67 -7.98
N LEU A 393 -16.25 9.25 -7.87
CA LEU A 393 -17.51 8.50 -8.01
C LEU A 393 -17.67 7.91 -9.42
N TRP A 394 -17.37 8.69 -10.46
CA TRP A 394 -17.39 8.22 -11.84
C TRP A 394 -16.35 7.15 -12.11
N ALA A 395 -15.11 7.30 -11.61
CA ALA A 395 -14.07 6.28 -11.74
C ALA A 395 -14.49 4.97 -11.04
N SER A 396 -15.08 5.08 -9.86
CA SER A 396 -15.59 3.94 -9.09
C SER A 396 -16.73 3.22 -9.82
N LEU A 397 -17.69 3.96 -10.36
CA LEU A 397 -18.79 3.40 -11.15
C LEU A 397 -18.27 2.72 -12.42
N ARG A 398 -17.33 3.35 -13.13
CA ARG A 398 -16.72 2.78 -14.33
C ARG A 398 -15.97 1.49 -14.03
N ALA A 399 -15.12 1.47 -13.00
CA ALA A 399 -14.39 0.28 -12.58
C ALA A 399 -15.37 -0.85 -12.19
N PHE A 400 -16.45 -0.52 -11.47
CA PHE A 400 -17.51 -1.47 -11.14
C PHE A 400 -18.21 -2.04 -12.38
N LEU A 401 -18.60 -1.18 -13.33
CA LEU A 401 -19.25 -1.60 -14.58
C LEU A 401 -18.32 -2.46 -15.43
N GLN A 402 -17.03 -2.11 -15.55
CA GLN A 402 -16.05 -2.91 -16.29
C GLN A 402 -15.91 -4.33 -15.71
N ARG A 403 -15.94 -4.47 -14.38
CA ARG A 403 -15.91 -5.78 -13.70
C ARG A 403 -17.18 -6.62 -13.96
N ARG A 404 -18.34 -5.98 -14.13
CA ARG A 404 -19.62 -6.68 -14.39
C ARG A 404 -19.90 -6.95 -15.87
N LEU A 405 -19.49 -6.05 -16.75
CA LEU A 405 -19.83 -6.05 -18.17
C LEU A 405 -18.81 -6.76 -19.05
N ARG A 406 -17.56 -7.00 -18.59
CA ARG A 406 -16.63 -7.85 -19.32
C ARG A 406 -17.17 -9.28 -19.33
N PRO A 407 -17.54 -9.83 -20.50
CA PRO A 407 -18.13 -11.16 -20.58
C PRO A 407 -17.10 -12.20 -20.11
N ARG A 408 -17.59 -13.33 -19.55
CA ARG A 408 -16.80 -14.52 -19.17
C ARG A 408 -16.09 -15.22 -20.34
N THR A 409 -15.97 -14.58 -21.50
CA THR A 409 -15.64 -15.22 -22.76
C THR A 409 -14.28 -14.76 -23.26
N LEU A 410 -13.29 -15.64 -23.14
CA LEU A 410 -12.25 -15.86 -24.14
C LEU A 410 -11.84 -17.34 -24.09
N ARG A 411 -12.78 -18.19 -24.50
CA ARG A 411 -12.50 -19.56 -24.96
C ARG A 411 -12.52 -19.65 -26.49
N GLU A 412 -12.82 -18.56 -27.20
CA GLU A 412 -13.00 -18.53 -28.66
C GLU A 412 -12.33 -17.27 -29.25
N ALA A 413 -11.00 -17.25 -29.26
CA ALA A 413 -10.20 -16.43 -30.18
C ALA A 413 -8.80 -17.05 -30.28
N ARG A 414 -8.78 -18.36 -30.60
CA ARG A 414 -7.61 -19.09 -31.07
C ARG A 414 -8.09 -20.11 -32.11
N MET A 415 -8.40 -19.60 -33.29
CA MET A 415 -8.04 -20.25 -34.55
C MET A 415 -6.96 -19.42 -35.19
#